data_AF-A0A9D8BWC4-F1
#
_entry.id   AF-A0A9D8BWC4-F1
#
_cell.length_a   1.000
_cell.length_b   1.000
_cell.length_c   1.000
_cell.angle_alpha   90.00
_cell.angle_beta   90.00
_cell.angle_gamma   90.00
#
_symmetry.space_group_name_H-M   'P 1'
#
loop_
_entity.id
_entity.type
_entity.pdbx_description
1 polymer ?
#
loop_
_entity_poly.entity_id
_entity_poly.type
_entity_poly.pdbx_seq_one_letter_code
_entity_poly.pdbx_strand_id
1 'polypeptide(L)'
;MISIDHLFDPANRIPFREPKVENIPSFGSILYTIWNTGGDFVYVGIGGIRGQTAKDRNPRSRITQHWQGMRSGDQFCIYVQDYFVLPQMIGQPYEAQNGQIDRMVRKYIHENLSYAYVIDQSDEGNKRVRDFERSIQQGAWQGMKPLLNPF
;
A
#
# COMPACT_ATOMS: atom_id res chain seq x y z
N MET A 1 -14.27 3.12 -17.02
CA MET A 1 -13.26 2.05 -16.81
C MET A 1 -12.12 2.68 -16.02
N ILE A 2 -11.60 2.03 -14.99
CA ILE A 2 -10.46 2.56 -14.23
C ILE A 2 -9.22 2.50 -15.15
N SER A 3 -8.55 3.63 -15.39
CA SER A 3 -7.22 3.60 -16.02
C SER A 3 -6.17 3.33 -14.96
N ILE A 4 -5.38 2.27 -15.16
CA ILE A 4 -4.31 1.89 -14.22
C ILE A 4 -3.04 2.72 -14.42
N ASP A 5 -2.90 3.45 -15.53
CA ASP A 5 -1.71 4.26 -15.86
C ASP A 5 -1.40 5.28 -14.75
N HIS A 6 -2.46 5.80 -14.12
CA HIS A 6 -2.36 6.74 -13.00
C HIS A 6 -1.57 6.17 -11.81
N LEU A 7 -1.58 4.85 -11.62
CA LEU A 7 -0.83 4.17 -10.56
C LEU A 7 0.69 4.20 -10.81
N PHE A 8 1.10 4.24 -12.06
CA PHE A 8 2.50 4.08 -12.45
C PHE A 8 3.21 5.40 -12.76
N ASP A 9 2.45 6.48 -12.97
CA ASP A 9 2.98 7.82 -13.19
C ASP A 9 3.50 8.46 -11.88
N PRO A 10 4.80 8.83 -11.81
CA PRO A 10 5.40 9.50 -10.65
C PRO A 10 4.69 10.77 -10.20
N ALA A 11 4.06 11.52 -11.10
CA ALA A 11 3.37 12.76 -10.78
C ALA A 11 2.16 12.57 -9.85
N ASN A 12 1.61 11.35 -9.79
CA ASN A 12 0.43 11.03 -8.99
C ASN A 12 0.77 10.45 -7.61
N ARG A 13 2.06 10.32 -7.28
CA ARG A 13 2.50 9.70 -6.03
C ARG A 13 2.34 10.68 -4.87
N ILE A 14 1.73 10.19 -3.79
CA ILE A 14 1.50 10.89 -2.54
C ILE A 14 2.46 10.31 -1.49
N PRO A 15 3.32 11.10 -0.86
CA PRO A 15 4.26 10.60 0.15
C PRO A 15 3.51 10.14 1.41
N PHE A 16 3.92 9.03 2.02
CA PHE A 16 3.31 8.58 3.28
C PHE A 16 3.58 9.52 4.46
N ARG A 17 4.60 10.38 4.39
CA ARG A 17 4.81 11.46 5.38
C ARG A 17 3.58 12.38 5.50
N GLU A 18 2.89 12.61 4.39
CA GLU A 18 1.69 13.44 4.28
C GLU A 18 0.66 12.69 3.42
N PRO A 19 0.01 11.65 3.98
CA PRO A 19 -0.71 10.67 3.18
C PRO A 19 -1.99 11.22 2.56
N LYS A 20 -2.49 12.39 2.99
CA LYS A 20 -3.69 13.05 2.44
C LYS A 20 -4.90 12.11 2.30
N VAL A 21 -5.12 11.24 3.29
CA VAL A 21 -6.17 10.19 3.26
C VAL A 21 -7.58 10.79 3.11
N GLU A 22 -7.76 12.01 3.59
CA GLU A 22 -8.97 12.82 3.44
C GLU A 22 -9.33 13.11 1.97
N ASN A 23 -8.36 13.14 1.06
CA ASN A 23 -8.58 13.35 -0.38
C ASN A 23 -9.09 12.09 -1.09
N ILE A 24 -8.86 10.90 -0.51
CA ILE A 24 -9.47 9.67 -0.99
C ILE A 24 -10.97 9.75 -0.66
N PRO A 25 -11.91 9.47 -1.58
CA PRO A 25 -13.33 9.45 -1.26
C PRO A 25 -13.68 8.52 -0.09
N SER A 26 -14.78 8.82 0.62
CA SER A 26 -15.15 8.09 1.85
C SER A 26 -15.73 6.70 1.62
N PHE A 27 -16.14 6.39 0.38
CA PHE A 27 -16.75 5.11 0.02
C PHE A 27 -16.22 4.58 -1.31
N GLY A 28 -16.35 3.26 -1.50
CA GLY A 28 -15.91 2.54 -2.69
C GLY A 28 -14.71 1.63 -2.42
N SER A 29 -14.11 1.13 -3.50
CA SER A 29 -12.91 0.31 -3.47
C SER A 29 -11.74 1.04 -4.09
N ILE A 30 -10.53 0.84 -3.57
CA ILE A 30 -9.30 1.37 -4.16
C ILE A 30 -8.38 0.25 -4.60
N LEU A 31 -7.61 0.55 -5.64
CA LEU A 31 -6.38 -0.14 -6.02
C LEU A 31 -5.26 0.89 -5.89
N TYR A 32 -4.14 0.49 -5.30
CA TYR A 32 -3.01 1.38 -5.09
C TYR A 32 -1.68 0.66 -5.32
N THR A 33 -0.67 1.44 -5.68
CA THR A 33 0.71 0.99 -5.82
C THR A 33 1.58 1.82 -4.88
N ILE A 34 2.58 1.20 -4.30
CA ILE A 34 3.56 1.81 -3.41
C ILE A 34 4.92 1.80 -4.11
N TRP A 35 5.62 2.92 -3.96
CA TRP A 35 6.90 3.21 -4.62
C TRP A 35 7.89 3.70 -3.57
N ASN A 36 9.16 3.32 -3.71
CA ASN A 36 10.21 3.93 -2.91
C ASN A 36 10.67 5.27 -3.53
N THR A 37 11.52 6.01 -2.81
CA THR A 37 12.12 7.27 -3.28
C THR A 37 13.04 7.10 -4.48
N GLY A 38 13.59 5.90 -4.70
CA GLY A 38 14.38 5.54 -5.89
C GLY A 38 13.54 5.31 -7.14
N GLY A 39 12.21 5.22 -7.02
CA GLY A 39 11.30 4.96 -8.13
C GLY A 39 11.00 3.48 -8.38
N ASP A 40 11.44 2.58 -7.50
CA ASP A 40 11.15 1.15 -7.61
C ASP A 40 9.71 0.85 -7.22
N PHE A 41 9.10 -0.09 -7.94
CA PHE A 41 7.76 -0.58 -7.64
C PHE A 41 7.80 -1.55 -6.45
N VAL A 42 7.30 -1.12 -5.31
CA VAL A 42 7.45 -1.84 -4.05
C VAL A 42 6.30 -2.80 -3.79
N TYR A 43 5.06 -2.37 -3.95
CA TYR A 43 3.89 -3.15 -3.53
C TYR A 43 2.63 -2.72 -4.30
N VAL A 44 1.70 -3.64 -4.53
CA VAL A 44 0.34 -3.33 -4.99
C VAL A 44 -0.68 -3.85 -4.01
N GLY A 45 -1.73 -3.09 -3.73
CA GLY A 45 -2.76 -3.50 -2.80
C GLY A 45 -4.13 -2.95 -3.13
N ILE A 46 -5.14 -3.49 -2.45
CA ILE A 46 -6.53 -3.05 -2.56
C ILE A 46 -7.15 -2.72 -1.20
N GLY A 47 -8.06 -1.75 -1.20
CA GLY A 47 -8.81 -1.29 -0.03
C GLY A 47 -10.32 -1.22 -0.29
N GLY A 48 -11.12 -1.18 0.78
CA GLY A 48 -12.58 -1.11 0.66
C GLY A 48 -13.17 -2.32 -0.04
N ILE A 49 -12.86 -3.54 0.42
CA ILE A 49 -13.29 -4.79 -0.25
C ILE A 49 -14.42 -5.54 0.49
N ARG A 50 -14.81 -5.04 1.67
CA ARG A 50 -15.86 -5.61 2.52
C ARG A 50 -17.09 -4.69 2.52
N GLY A 51 -18.27 -5.26 2.31
CA GLY A 51 -19.53 -4.52 2.17
C GLY A 51 -20.35 -5.03 0.99
N GLN A 52 -21.67 -4.86 1.02
CA GLN A 52 -22.56 -5.32 -0.06
C GLN A 52 -22.57 -4.31 -1.21
N THR A 53 -22.62 -3.03 -0.90
CA THR A 53 -22.66 -1.94 -1.89
C THR A 53 -21.37 -1.12 -1.85
N ALA A 54 -21.22 -0.18 -2.78
CA ALA A 54 -20.11 0.77 -2.77
C ALA A 54 -20.07 1.62 -1.50
N LYS A 55 -21.25 1.98 -0.96
CA LYS A 55 -21.38 2.86 0.20
C LYS A 55 -20.94 2.20 1.51
N ASP A 56 -20.97 0.88 1.58
CA ASP A 56 -20.56 0.11 2.76
C ASP A 56 -19.03 -0.08 2.86
N ARG A 57 -18.31 0.21 1.77
CA ARG A 57 -16.88 -0.07 1.62
C ARG A 57 -16.05 1.14 1.98
N ASN A 58 -15.07 0.97 2.86
CA ASN A 58 -14.14 2.02 3.27
C ASN A 58 -12.78 1.88 2.53
N PRO A 59 -12.52 2.68 1.48
CA PRO A 59 -11.28 2.61 0.73
C PRO A 59 -10.07 3.13 1.51
N ARG A 60 -10.27 4.07 2.43
CA ARG A 60 -9.20 4.75 3.19
C ARG A 60 -8.48 3.81 4.17
N SER A 61 -9.19 2.81 4.68
CA SER A 61 -8.75 1.94 5.78
C SER A 61 -7.35 1.34 5.60
N ARG A 62 -7.02 0.84 4.40
CA ARG A 62 -5.71 0.23 4.13
C ARG A 62 -4.55 1.21 4.12
N ILE A 63 -4.73 2.39 3.50
CA ILE A 63 -3.71 3.44 3.51
C ILE A 63 -3.46 3.92 4.94
N THR A 64 -4.51 4.06 5.75
CA THR A 64 -4.38 4.41 7.17
C THR A 64 -3.62 3.35 7.97
N GLN A 65 -3.87 2.07 7.74
CA GLN A 65 -3.15 0.98 8.40
C GLN A 65 -1.66 0.99 8.06
N HIS A 66 -1.32 1.12 6.77
CA HIS A 66 0.07 1.26 6.32
C HIS A 66 0.74 2.47 6.96
N TRP A 67 0.05 3.61 6.99
CA TRP A 67 0.55 4.85 7.59
C TRP A 67 0.82 4.73 9.09
N GLN A 68 0.03 3.93 9.83
CA GLN A 68 0.25 3.69 11.26
C GLN A 68 1.49 2.81 11.51
N GLY A 69 1.89 1.98 10.54
CA GLY A 69 3.06 1.10 10.65
C GLY A 69 2.90 -0.06 11.63
N MET A 70 1.67 -0.37 12.03
CA MET A 70 1.39 -1.48 12.95
C MET A 70 1.47 -2.80 12.20
N ARG A 71 2.34 -3.70 12.64
CA ARG A 71 2.52 -5.01 11.97
C ARG A 71 1.37 -5.98 12.20
N SER A 72 0.72 -5.90 13.36
CA SER A 72 -0.42 -6.78 13.67
C SER A 72 -1.61 -6.45 12.77
N GLY A 73 -1.91 -7.35 11.83
CA GLY A 73 -3.07 -7.21 10.93
C GLY A 73 -2.78 -6.49 9.61
N ASP A 74 -1.53 -6.09 9.35
CA ASP A 74 -1.11 -5.45 8.11
C ASP A 74 0.09 -6.18 7.49
N GLN A 75 -0.21 -6.96 6.45
CA GLN A 75 0.79 -7.75 5.74
C GLN A 75 1.87 -6.89 5.08
N PHE A 76 1.53 -5.70 4.60
CA PHE A 76 2.52 -4.80 4.01
C PHE A 76 3.53 -4.32 5.07
N CYS A 77 3.06 -3.96 6.27
CA CYS A 77 3.94 -3.59 7.38
C CYS A 77 4.87 -4.75 7.80
N ILE A 78 4.42 -6.00 7.71
CA ILE A 78 5.26 -7.18 7.94
C ILE A 78 6.35 -7.28 6.87
N TYR A 79 6.01 -7.10 5.59
CA TYR A 79 7.02 -7.09 4.54
C TYR A 79 8.03 -5.95 4.70
N VAL A 80 7.57 -4.75 5.05
CA VAL A 80 8.47 -3.63 5.33
C VAL A 80 9.42 -3.96 6.49
N GLN A 81 8.92 -4.61 7.54
CA GLN A 81 9.76 -5.09 8.62
C GLN A 81 10.88 -6.00 8.08
N ASP A 82 10.51 -7.05 7.35
CA ASP A 82 11.44 -8.12 6.98
C ASP A 82 12.46 -7.68 5.94
N TYR A 83 12.04 -6.88 4.96
CA TYR A 83 12.89 -6.52 3.81
C TYR A 83 13.68 -5.23 4.01
N PHE A 84 13.21 -4.33 4.88
CA PHE A 84 13.82 -3.00 4.99
C PHE A 84 14.27 -2.64 6.40
N VAL A 85 13.54 -3.06 7.44
CA VAL A 85 13.87 -2.68 8.82
C VAL A 85 14.88 -3.65 9.44
N LEU A 86 14.55 -4.95 9.46
CA LEU A 86 15.41 -5.97 10.08
C LEU A 86 16.82 -6.02 9.49
N PRO A 87 17.04 -5.90 8.16
CA PRO A 87 18.39 -5.92 7.60
C PRO A 87 19.30 -4.82 8.15
N GLN A 88 18.74 -3.67 8.55
CA GLN A 88 19.51 -2.57 9.15
C GLN A 88 19.88 -2.83 10.62
N MET A 89 19.18 -3.77 11.27
CA MET A 89 19.37 -4.11 12.68
C MET A 89 20.29 -5.32 12.88
N ILE A 90 20.45 -6.17 11.86
CA ILE A 90 21.31 -7.36 11.93
C ILE A 90 22.75 -6.93 12.25
N GLY A 91 23.33 -7.54 13.28
CA GLY A 91 24.69 -7.24 13.74
C GLY A 91 24.81 -6.04 14.69
N GLN A 92 23.71 -5.35 15.00
CA GLN A 92 23.68 -4.30 16.01
C GLN A 92 23.08 -4.82 17.33
N PRO A 93 23.53 -4.33 18.50
CA PRO A 93 22.87 -4.62 19.77
C PRO A 93 21.40 -4.19 19.71
N TYR A 94 20.50 -5.12 20.04
CA TYR A 94 19.07 -4.86 20.10
C TYR A 94 18.51 -5.26 21.47
N GLU A 95 17.84 -4.32 22.10
CA GLU A 95 17.05 -4.56 23.31
C GLU A 95 15.58 -4.59 22.93
N ALA A 96 14.88 -5.65 23.33
CA ALA A 96 13.48 -5.80 23.00
C ALA A 96 12.61 -4.80 23.79
N GLN A 97 11.94 -3.91 23.07
CA GLN A 97 11.00 -2.96 23.64
C GLN A 97 9.66 -3.00 22.91
N ASN A 98 8.57 -2.94 23.69
CA ASN A 98 7.20 -2.92 23.14
C ASN A 98 7.01 -1.81 22.08
N GLY A 99 6.55 -2.23 20.90
CA GLY A 99 6.28 -1.35 19.76
C GLY A 99 7.51 -0.72 19.11
N GLN A 100 8.74 -1.07 19.48
CA GLN A 100 9.94 -0.49 18.85
C GLN A 100 10.01 -0.78 17.36
N ILE A 101 9.78 -2.04 16.96
CA ILE A 101 9.78 -2.43 15.56
C ILE A 101 8.65 -1.71 14.80
N ASP A 102 7.46 -1.59 15.38
CA ASP A 102 6.33 -0.86 14.75
C ASP A 102 6.69 0.62 14.51
N ARG A 103 7.39 1.27 15.46
CA ARG A 103 7.92 2.64 15.27
C ARG A 103 8.94 2.72 14.14
N MET A 104 9.82 1.73 14.01
CA MET A 104 10.82 1.67 12.94
C MET A 104 10.18 1.43 11.57
N VAL A 105 9.20 0.54 11.48
CA VAL A 105 8.38 0.32 10.28
C VAL A 105 7.67 1.59 9.87
N ARG A 106 6.96 2.24 10.80
CA ARG A 106 6.29 3.52 10.54
C ARG A 106 7.28 4.58 10.02
N LYS A 107 8.43 4.72 10.68
CA LYS A 107 9.48 5.65 10.25
C LYS A 107 9.93 5.35 8.83
N TYR A 108 10.23 4.09 8.51
CA TYR A 108 10.64 3.69 7.16
C TYR A 108 9.58 4.05 6.12
N ILE A 109 8.31 3.70 6.37
CA ILE A 109 7.19 4.00 5.45
C ILE A 109 7.10 5.51 5.21
N HIS A 110 7.16 6.33 6.27
CA HIS A 110 7.01 7.78 6.16
C HIS A 110 8.18 8.44 5.41
N GLU A 111 9.40 7.97 5.63
CA GLU A 111 10.61 8.58 5.06
C GLU A 111 10.92 8.12 3.63
N ASN A 112 10.54 6.88 3.27
CA ASN A 112 11.04 6.24 2.05
C ASN A 112 9.96 5.90 1.04
N LEU A 113 8.68 5.92 1.42
CA LEU A 113 7.62 5.39 0.57
C LEU A 113 6.57 6.44 0.21
N SER A 114 6.02 6.26 -0.98
CA SER A 114 4.88 7.01 -1.52
C SER A 114 3.88 6.03 -2.15
N TYR A 115 2.65 6.48 -2.37
CA TYR A 115 1.63 5.67 -3.02
C TYR A 115 0.85 6.45 -4.06
N ALA A 116 0.38 5.78 -5.10
CA ALA A 116 -0.62 6.30 -6.04
C ALA A 116 -1.84 5.39 -5.97
N TYR A 117 -3.03 5.93 -6.20
CA TYR A 117 -4.27 5.16 -6.10
C TYR A 117 -5.27 5.52 -7.19
N VAL A 118 -6.13 4.56 -7.47
CA VAL A 118 -7.34 4.74 -8.28
C VAL A 118 -8.53 4.24 -7.48
N ILE A 119 -9.70 4.83 -7.73
CA ILE A 119 -10.92 4.51 -6.99
C ILE A 119 -12.04 4.01 -7.92
N ASP A 120 -12.80 3.04 -7.42
CA ASP A 120 -14.03 2.56 -8.03
C ASP A 120 -15.18 2.66 -7.02
N GLN A 121 -16.08 3.61 -7.26
CA GLN A 121 -17.24 3.87 -6.41
C GLN A 121 -18.51 3.15 -6.86
N SER A 122 -18.39 2.17 -7.75
CA SER A 122 -19.52 1.34 -8.16
C SER A 122 -19.64 0.06 -7.31
N ASP A 123 -20.82 -0.57 -7.39
CA ASP A 123 -21.09 -1.83 -6.68
C ASP A 123 -20.14 -2.97 -7.09
N GLU A 124 -19.66 -2.98 -8.33
CA GLU A 124 -18.71 -3.96 -8.86
C GLU A 124 -17.23 -3.62 -8.60
N GLY A 125 -16.95 -2.47 -7.97
CA GLY A 125 -15.59 -1.98 -7.78
C GLY A 125 -14.68 -2.95 -7.02
N ASN A 126 -15.22 -3.68 -6.04
CA ASN A 126 -14.46 -4.64 -5.24
C ASN A 126 -13.95 -5.84 -6.05
N LYS A 127 -14.66 -6.23 -7.10
CA LYS A 127 -14.26 -7.31 -8.00
C LYS A 127 -13.19 -6.80 -8.95
N ARG A 128 -13.41 -5.63 -9.56
CA ARG A 128 -12.45 -5.03 -10.49
C ARG A 128 -11.10 -4.74 -9.86
N VAL A 129 -11.04 -4.18 -8.65
CA VAL A 129 -9.75 -3.92 -8.00
C VAL A 129 -8.98 -5.22 -7.72
N ARG A 130 -9.66 -6.32 -7.39
CA ARG A 130 -9.02 -7.65 -7.19
C ARG A 130 -8.47 -8.20 -8.49
N ASP A 131 -9.22 -8.09 -9.58
CA ASP A 131 -8.79 -8.57 -10.90
C ASP A 131 -7.56 -7.78 -11.38
N PHE A 132 -7.56 -6.46 -11.19
CA PHE A 132 -6.41 -5.61 -11.50
C PHE A 132 -5.21 -5.87 -10.59
N GLU A 133 -5.41 -6.01 -9.27
CA GLU A 133 -4.33 -6.34 -8.33
C GLU A 133 -3.60 -7.60 -8.78
N ARG A 134 -4.34 -8.69 -9.04
CA ARG A 134 -3.77 -9.94 -9.53
C ARG A 134 -3.01 -9.76 -10.85
N SER A 135 -3.60 -9.01 -11.78
CA SER A 135 -2.97 -8.74 -13.08
C SER A 135 -1.66 -7.96 -12.92
N ILE A 136 -1.63 -6.95 -12.04
CA ILE A 136 -0.44 -6.14 -11.76
C ILE A 136 0.64 -6.98 -11.05
N GLN A 137 0.28 -7.80 -10.07
CA GLN A 137 1.22 -8.73 -9.43
C GLN A 137 1.90 -9.66 -10.44
N GLN A 138 1.18 -10.04 -11.50
CA GLN A 138 1.68 -10.90 -12.57
C GLN A 138 2.47 -10.16 -13.65
N GLY A 139 2.56 -8.83 -13.60
CA GLY A 139 3.33 -8.02 -14.54
C GLY A 139 2.55 -7.50 -15.74
N ALA A 140 1.22 -7.36 -15.63
CA ALA A 140 0.39 -6.82 -16.72
C ALA A 140 0.79 -5.40 -17.16
N TRP A 141 1.45 -4.63 -16.30
CA TRP A 141 1.98 -3.31 -16.65
C TRP A 141 3.45 -3.40 -17.03
N GLN A 142 3.73 -3.38 -18.34
CA GLN A 142 5.10 -3.37 -18.92
C GLN A 142 6.02 -4.48 -18.39
N GLY A 143 5.47 -5.60 -17.90
CA GLY A 143 6.25 -6.68 -17.28
C GLY A 143 6.76 -6.37 -15.87
N MET A 144 6.49 -5.18 -15.31
CA MET A 144 6.92 -4.79 -13.98
C MET A 144 6.17 -5.55 -12.90
N LYS A 145 6.89 -6.08 -11.92
CA LYS A 145 6.33 -6.76 -10.75
C LYS A 145 6.68 -6.00 -9.47
N PRO A 146 5.80 -6.03 -8.46
CA PRO A 146 6.12 -5.42 -7.18
C PRO A 146 7.25 -6.20 -6.51
N LEU A 147 8.16 -5.48 -5.85
CA LEU A 147 9.25 -6.07 -5.08
C LEU A 147 8.73 -6.97 -3.94
N LEU A 148 7.68 -6.49 -3.27
CA LEU A 148 6.93 -7.22 -2.26
C LEU A 148 5.68 -7.81 -2.92
N ASN A 149 5.04 -8.80 -2.28
CA ASN A 149 3.80 -9.44 -2.75
C ASN A 149 3.69 -9.83 -4.25
N PRO A 150 4.67 -10.53 -4.85
CA PRO A 150 4.65 -10.87 -6.28
C PRO A 150 3.70 -12.03 -6.67
N PHE A 151 2.84 -12.50 -5.75
CA PHE A 151 1.96 -13.66 -5.92
C PHE A 151 0.52 -13.36 -5.54
#